data_AF-A0A9D7VSI0-F1
#
_entry.id   AF-A0A9D7VSI0-F1
#
_cell.length_a   1.000
_cell.length_b   1.000
_cell.length_c   1.000
_cell.angle_alpha   90.00
_cell.angle_beta   90.00
_cell.angle_gamma   90.00
#
_symmetry.space_group_name_H-M   'P 1'
#
loop_
_entity.id
_entity.type
_entity.pdbx_description
1 polymer ?
#
loop_
_entity_poly.entity_id
_entity_poly.type
_entity_poly.pdbx_seq_one_letter_code
_entity_poly.pdbx_strand_id
1 'polypeptide(L)' 'FIDAVCLIEWPDRLQKLLPKTNLSIHLYADDSVDDGKDDTGVRFADVTAPPHWADRINDLVTSIARKSTS' A
#
# COMPACT_ATOMS: atom_id res chain seq x y z
N PHE A 1 -19.74 16.99 4.47
CA PHE A 1 -18.29 16.75 4.59
C PHE A 1 -17.94 15.76 3.50
N ILE A 2 -17.19 16.25 2.51
CA ILE A 2 -16.93 15.60 1.23
C ILE A 2 -15.99 14.40 1.45
N ASP A 3 -16.04 13.38 0.60
CA ASP A 3 -15.28 12.13 0.66
C ASP A 3 -13.75 12.34 0.72
N ALA A 4 -13.23 12.72 1.89
CA ALA A 4 -11.81 12.90 2.12
C ALA A 4 -11.17 11.58 2.52
N VAL A 5 -9.95 11.36 2.03
CA VAL A 5 -9.09 10.25 2.45
C VAL A 5 -7.98 10.81 3.32
N CYS A 6 -7.77 10.19 4.49
CA CYS A 6 -6.64 10.51 5.35
C CYS A 6 -5.46 9.59 5.02
N LEU A 7 -4.30 10.17 4.75
CA LEU A 7 -3.03 9.45 4.69
C LEU A 7 -2.28 9.69 6.01
N ILE A 8 -1.84 8.61 6.64
CA ILE A 8 -1.17 8.64 7.93
C ILE A 8 0.18 7.96 7.79
N GLU A 9 1.25 8.73 7.90
CA GLU A 9 2.60 8.20 8.05
C GLU A 9 2.84 7.79 9.51
N TRP A 10 3.60 6.70 9.71
CA TRP A 10 3.89 6.12 11.03
C TRP A 10 2.62 5.79 11.85
N PRO A 11 1.70 4.97 11.31
CA PRO A 11 0.40 4.68 11.95
C PRO A 11 0.53 3.93 13.29
N ASP A 12 1.67 3.26 13.53
CA ASP A 12 2.02 2.60 14.78
C ASP A 12 1.94 3.55 15.99
N ARG A 13 2.23 4.83 15.79
CA ARG A 13 2.17 5.87 16.84
C ARG A 13 0.76 6.18 17.31
N LEU A 14 -0.26 5.86 16.51
CA LEU A 14 -1.66 6.05 16.89
C LEU A 14 -2.16 4.98 17.86
N GLN A 15 -1.51 3.82 17.90
CA GLN A 15 -1.87 2.70 18.79
C GLN A 15 -3.39 2.40 18.72
N LYS A 16 -4.12 2.64 19.82
CA LYS A 16 -5.56 2.38 19.94
C LYS A 16 -6.45 3.35 19.15
N LEU A 17 -5.88 4.46 18.66
CA LEU A 17 -6.60 5.46 17.87
C LEU A 17 -6.67 5.12 16.38
N LEU A 18 -5.94 4.09 15.95
CA LEU A 18 -5.92 3.67 14.56
C LEU A 18 -7.32 3.15 14.14
N PRO A 19 -7.94 3.69 13.07
CA PRO A 19 -9.26 3.26 12.65
C PRO A 19 -9.27 1.78 12.22
N LYS A 20 -10.23 1.01 12.73
CA LYS A 20 -10.41 -0.41 12.32
C LYS A 20 -10.79 -0.57 10.85
N THR A 21 -11.25 0.50 10.22
CA THR A 21 -11.64 0.55 8.82
C THR A 21 -10.50 1.01 7.91
N ASN A 22 -9.27 1.15 8.41
CA ASN A 22 -8.15 1.60 7.59
C ASN A 22 -7.82 0.60 6.47
N LEU A 23 -7.13 1.11 5.46
CA LEU A 23 -6.34 0.32 4.52
C LEU A 23 -4.88 0.61 4.87
N SER A 24 -4.09 -0.44 5.04
CA SER A 24 -2.68 -0.36 5.44
C SER A 24 -1.78 -0.65 4.25
N ILE A 25 -0.72 0.14 4.09
CA ILE A 25 0.29 0.00 3.04
C ILE A 25 1.63 -0.18 3.74
N HIS A 26 2.31 -1.31 3.48
CA HIS A 26 3.65 -1.58 3.99
C HIS A 26 4.64 -1.53 2.82
N LEU A 27 5.59 -0.59 2.89
CA LEU A 27 6.62 -0.40 1.87
C LEU A 27 7.92 -1.04 2.33
N TYR A 28 8.55 -1.83 1.46
CA TYR A 28 9.82 -2.47 1.77
C TYR A 28 10.72 -2.56 0.53
N ALA A 29 12.03 -2.65 0.77
CA ALA A 29 13.00 -3.00 -0.25
C ALA A 29 13.19 -4.52 -0.25
N ASP A 30 13.61 -5.08 -1.38
CA ASP A 30 14.05 -6.47 -1.40
C ASP A 30 15.48 -6.52 -0.87
N ASP A 31 15.65 -6.89 0.39
CA ASP A 31 16.97 -6.97 1.03
C ASP A 31 17.77 -8.21 0.56
N SER A 32 17.22 -9.04 -0.32
CA SER A 32 17.92 -10.22 -0.87
C SER A 32 18.89 -9.88 -2.01
N VAL A 33 18.88 -8.64 -2.52
CA VAL A 33 19.95 -8.08 -3.36
C VAL A 33 21.07 -7.55 -2.46
N ASP A 34 21.98 -8.46 -2.12
CA ASP A 34 23.17 -8.23 -1.30
C ASP A 34 24.12 -7.15 -1.87
N ASP A 35 24.85 -6.54 -0.93
CA ASP A 35 25.70 -5.34 -1.00
C ASP A 35 26.42 -5.06 -2.34
N GLY A 36 26.09 -3.92 -2.93
CA GLY A 36 27.04 -3.18 -3.77
C GLY A 36 26.77 -3.15 -5.28
N LYS A 37 25.65 -3.67 -5.78
CA LYS A 37 25.25 -3.46 -7.17
C LYS A 37 23.78 -3.05 -7.27
N ASP A 38 23.61 -1.78 -7.64
CA ASP A 38 22.39 -1.15 -8.10
C ASP A 38 21.24 -1.19 -7.09
N ASP A 39 21.13 -0.12 -6.26
CA ASP A 39 19.81 0.31 -5.78
C ASP A 39 19.00 0.63 -7.03
N THR A 40 18.29 -0.36 -7.55
CA THR A 40 17.43 -0.23 -8.74
C THR A 40 16.34 0.83 -8.52
N GLY A 41 16.21 1.36 -7.30
CA GLY A 41 15.16 2.29 -6.88
C GLY A 41 13.81 1.61 -6.75
N VAL A 42 13.74 0.30 -6.97
CA VAL A 42 12.50 -0.48 -6.90
C VAL A 42 12.12 -0.65 -5.43
N ARG A 43 10.84 -0.47 -5.13
CA ARG A 43 10.23 -0.69 -3.81
C ARG A 43 8.97 -1.51 -3.99
N PHE A 44 8.72 -2.39 -3.04
CA PHE A 44 7.55 -3.24 -3.01
C PHE A 44 6.54 -2.69 -2.01
N ALA A 45 5.26 -2.97 -2.25
CA ALA A 45 4.16 -2.47 -1.43
C ALA A 45 3.13 -3.58 -1.20
N ASP A 46 2.98 -3.99 0.06
CA ASP A 46 1.89 -4.85 0.49
C ASP A 46 0.70 -3.99 0.92
N VAL A 47 -0.48 -4.27 0.36
CA VAL A 47 -1.73 -3.60 0.71
C VAL A 47 -2.64 -4.57 1.44
N THR A 48 -3.02 -4.23 2.67
CA THR A 48 -3.96 -5.02 3.47
C THR A 48 -5.13 -4.15 3.89
N ALA A 49 -6.35 -4.69 3.83
CA ALA A 49 -7.55 -3.95 4.21
C ALA A 49 -8.66 -4.89 4.68
N PRO A 50 -9.58 -4.41 5.53
CA PRO A 50 -10.80 -5.15 5.86
C PRO A 50 -11.73 -5.32 4.65
N PRO A 51 -12.67 -6.28 4.68
CA PRO A 51 -13.47 -6.69 3.52
C PRO A 51 -14.24 -5.58 2.79
N HIS A 52 -14.63 -4.51 3.49
CA HIS A 52 -15.36 -3.40 2.88
C HIS A 52 -14.53 -2.59 1.85
N TRP A 53 -13.22 -2.82 1.75
CA TRP A 53 -12.36 -2.26 0.70
C TRP A 53 -12.21 -3.15 -0.53
N ALA A 54 -12.75 -4.37 -0.52
CA ALA A 54 -12.48 -5.38 -1.55
C ALA A 54 -12.75 -4.87 -2.97
N ASP A 55 -13.90 -4.21 -3.19
CA ASP A 55 -14.25 -3.68 -4.51
C ASP A 55 -13.23 -2.65 -5.00
N ARG A 56 -12.83 -1.71 -4.14
CA ARG A 56 -11.82 -0.68 -4.46
C ARG A 56 -10.45 -1.27 -4.77
N ILE A 57 -10.05 -2.33 -4.04
CA ILE A 57 -8.78 -3.03 -4.29
C ILE A 57 -8.84 -3.78 -5.62
N ASN A 58 -9.94 -4.48 -5.91
CA ASN A 58 -10.12 -5.21 -7.16
C ASN A 58 -10.11 -4.27 -8.38
N ASP A 59 -10.76 -3.12 -8.26
CA ASP A 59 -10.75 -2.08 -9.30
C ASP A 59 -9.32 -1.55 -9.53
N LEU A 60 -8.56 -1.30 -8.46
CA LEU A 60 -7.17 -0.88 -8.55
C LEU A 60 -6.29 -1.93 -9.24
N VAL A 61 -6.38 -3.19 -8.82
CA VAL A 61 -5.61 -4.32 -9.43
C VAL A 61 -5.95 -4.44 -10.92
N THR A 62 -7.23 -4.35 -11.27
CA THR A 62 -7.68 -4.39 -12.66
C THR A 62 -7.12 -3.22 -13.47
N SER A 63 -7.09 -2.01 -12.90
CA SER A 63 -6.54 -0.81 -13.53
C SER A 63 -5.04 -0.93 -13.78
N ILE A 64 -4.28 -1.41 -12.79
CA ILE A 64 -2.84 -1.64 -12.91
C ILE A 64 -2.55 -2.70 -13.97
N ALA A 65 -3.27 -3.83 -13.96
CA ALA A 65 -3.08 -4.90 -14.93
C ALA A 65 -3.32 -4.43 -16.38
N ARG A 66 -4.35 -3.60 -16.61
CA ARG A 66 -4.61 -2.98 -17.92
C ARG A 66 -3.50 -2.04 -18.35
N LYS A 67 -2.96 -1.25 -17.42
CA LYS A 67 -1.85 -0.32 -17.71
C LYS A 67 -0.55 -1.05 -18.08
N SER A 68 -0.30 -2.22 -17.49
CA SER A 68 0.87 -3.04 -17.80
C SER A 68 0.77 -3.78 -19.14
N THR A 69 -0.39 -3.81 -19.79
CA THR A 69 -0.64 -4.49 -21.08
C THR A 69 -0.80 -3.53 -22.26
N SER A 70 -0.71 -2.22 -22.03
CA SER A 70 -0.75 -1.16 -23.05
C SER A 70 0.60 -0.51 -23.25
#